data_AF-A0A524FER1-F1
#
_entry.id   AF-A0A524FER1-F1
#
_cell.length_a   1.000
_cell.length_b   1.000
_cell.length_c   1.000
_cell.angle_alpha   90.00
_cell.angle_beta   90.00
_cell.angle_gamma   90.00
#
_symmetry.space_group_name_H-M   'P 1'
#
loop_
_entity.id
_entity.type
_entity.pdbx_description
1 polymer ?
#
loop_
_entity_poly.entity_id
_entity_poly.type
_entity_poly.pdbx_seq_one_letter_code
_entity_poly.pdbx_strand_id
1 'polypeptide(L)'
;MDYFKKIFKESIIIVVISTVIGITSGTLLSLNEEILYSFPIILLVLPSLNSLIGDITTILTSRLTSHLYIGTIPPKIQKSERLKEDFFGLLITILLSIISLIILGYSLGLMTGIEIVNPILIVFIIIITILLLFGVMFIFLFISSVLLFKRGRDPNNFLIPFTTSLLDFLTPLILIIFIITLK
;
A
#
# COMPACT_ATOMS: atom_id res chain seq x y z
N MET A 1 -16.83 -28.32 4.96
CA MET A 1 -17.39 -27.63 3.77
C MET A 1 -17.85 -26.21 4.09
N ASP A 2 -18.47 -25.95 5.23
CA ASP A 2 -19.13 -24.65 5.50
C ASP A 2 -18.16 -23.48 5.69
N TYR A 3 -16.99 -23.73 6.27
CA TYR A 3 -15.94 -22.72 6.42
C TYR A 3 -15.41 -22.23 5.05
N PHE A 4 -15.19 -23.16 4.11
CA PHE A 4 -14.80 -22.83 2.74
C PHE A 4 -15.86 -21.98 2.04
N LYS A 5 -17.15 -22.34 2.17
CA LYS A 5 -18.25 -21.55 1.60
C LYS A 5 -18.33 -20.15 2.20
N LYS A 6 -18.05 -20.00 3.49
CA LYS A 6 -17.99 -18.70 4.17
C LYS A 6 -16.87 -17.83 3.58
N ILE A 7 -15.63 -18.33 3.55
CA ILE A 7 -14.50 -17.60 2.95
C ILE A 7 -14.80 -17.25 1.50
N PHE A 8 -15.24 -18.21 0.69
CA PHE A 8 -15.54 -17.97 -0.72
C PHE A 8 -16.58 -16.86 -0.92
N LYS A 9 -17.66 -16.86 -0.12
CA LYS A 9 -18.71 -15.83 -0.19
C LYS A 9 -18.22 -14.46 0.29
N GLU A 10 -17.36 -14.42 1.32
CA GLU A 10 -16.76 -13.18 1.82
C GLU A 10 -15.77 -12.60 0.78
N SER A 11 -14.94 -13.45 0.17
CA SER A 11 -13.89 -13.05 -0.77
C SER A 11 -14.40 -12.72 -2.17
N ILE A 12 -15.46 -13.35 -2.67
CA ILE A 12 -15.92 -13.08 -4.06
C ILE A 12 -16.41 -11.64 -4.24
N ILE A 13 -17.12 -11.11 -3.25
CA ILE A 13 -17.65 -9.74 -3.29
C ILE A 13 -16.49 -8.74 -3.32
N ILE A 14 -15.47 -8.98 -2.49
CA ILE A 14 -14.34 -8.06 -2.41
C ILE A 14 -13.47 -8.13 -3.66
N VAL A 15 -13.27 -9.31 -4.25
CA VAL A 15 -12.54 -9.47 -5.51
C VAL A 15 -13.22 -8.72 -6.67
N VAL A 16 -14.55 -8.73 -6.74
CA VAL A 16 -15.28 -7.97 -7.76
C VAL A 16 -15.06 -6.46 -7.57
N ILE A 17 -15.14 -5.96 -6.33
CA ILE A 17 -14.86 -4.56 -6.01
C ILE A 17 -13.41 -4.19 -6.36
N SER A 18 -12.46 -5.03 -5.95
CA SER A 18 -11.04 -4.92 -6.27
C SER A 18 -10.77 -4.83 -7.77
N THR A 19 -11.50 -5.61 -8.58
CA THR A 19 -11.39 -5.58 -10.05
C THR A 19 -11.83 -4.23 -10.61
N VAL A 20 -12.95 -3.69 -10.13
CA VAL A 20 -13.43 -2.36 -10.54
C VAL A 20 -12.39 -1.28 -10.18
N ILE A 21 -11.81 -1.33 -8.98
CA ILE A 21 -10.76 -0.41 -8.57
C ILE A 21 -9.52 -0.56 -9.47
N GLY A 22 -9.12 -1.79 -9.79
CA GLY A 22 -8.00 -2.06 -10.69
C GLY A 22 -8.18 -1.44 -12.09
N ILE A 23 -9.39 -1.55 -12.65
CA ILE A 23 -9.73 -0.90 -13.93
C ILE A 23 -9.59 0.62 -13.79
N THR A 24 -10.09 1.22 -12.70
CA THR A 24 -9.96 2.67 -12.49
C THR A 24 -8.50 3.12 -12.37
N SER A 25 -7.64 2.32 -11.74
CA SER A 25 -6.20 2.59 -11.67
C SER A 25 -5.55 2.59 -13.05
N GLY A 26 -5.84 1.56 -13.86
CA GLY A 26 -5.33 1.47 -15.24
C GLY A 26 -5.78 2.67 -16.09
N THR A 27 -7.05 3.07 -15.98
CA THR A 27 -7.54 4.26 -16.70
C THR A 27 -6.87 5.55 -16.23
N LEU A 28 -6.59 5.67 -14.93
CA LEU A 28 -5.90 6.84 -14.38
C LEU A 28 -4.47 6.96 -14.92
N LEU A 29 -3.74 5.84 -15.00
CA LEU A 29 -2.41 5.80 -15.60
C LEU A 29 -2.45 6.17 -17.08
N SER A 30 -3.40 5.63 -17.84
CA SER A 30 -3.55 5.92 -19.28
C SER A 30 -3.89 7.38 -19.54
N LEU A 31 -4.74 8.01 -18.73
CA LEU A 31 -5.08 9.44 -18.89
C LEU A 31 -3.92 10.39 -18.57
N ASN A 32 -2.89 9.92 -17.87
CA ASN A 32 -1.74 10.71 -17.46
C ASN A 32 -0.43 10.22 -18.11
N GLU A 33 -0.52 9.54 -19.26
CA GLU A 33 0.64 8.95 -19.94
C GLU A 33 1.72 9.98 -20.28
N GLU A 34 1.35 11.19 -20.73
CA GLU A 34 2.29 12.25 -21.07
C GLU A 34 3.16 12.68 -19.87
N ILE A 35 2.57 12.71 -18.67
CA ILE A 35 3.27 13.04 -17.43
C ILE A 35 4.24 11.92 -17.07
N LEU A 36 3.81 10.67 -17.22
CA LEU A 36 4.64 9.50 -16.93
C LEU A 36 5.82 9.37 -17.91
N TYR A 37 5.60 9.68 -19.20
CA TYR A 37 6.67 9.75 -20.19
C TYR A 37 7.65 10.90 -19.95
N SER A 38 7.23 11.98 -19.27
CA SER A 38 8.15 13.04 -18.83
C SER A 38 9.12 12.57 -17.73
N PHE A 39 8.80 11.49 -17.02
CA PHE A 39 9.63 10.92 -15.97
C PHE A 39 9.70 9.38 -16.07
N PRO A 40 10.36 8.83 -17.10
CA PRO A 40 10.28 7.40 -17.42
C PRO A 40 10.74 6.47 -16.30
N ILE A 41 11.65 6.92 -15.44
CA ILE A 41 12.10 6.17 -14.25
C ILE A 41 10.96 5.83 -13.29
N ILE A 42 9.88 6.63 -13.29
CA ILE A 42 8.70 6.38 -12.45
C ILE A 42 7.95 5.14 -12.94
N LEU A 43 7.84 4.95 -14.26
CA LEU A 43 7.22 3.75 -14.83
C LEU A 43 7.99 2.47 -14.46
N LEU A 44 9.33 2.56 -14.38
CA LEU A 44 10.18 1.46 -13.94
C LEU A 44 9.92 1.09 -12.48
N VAL A 45 9.78 2.10 -11.62
CA VAL A 45 9.78 1.93 -10.16
C VAL A 45 8.37 1.74 -9.58
N LEU A 46 7.33 2.21 -10.28
CA LEU A 46 5.94 2.17 -9.83
C LEU A 46 5.44 0.78 -9.40
N PRO A 47 5.69 -0.32 -10.15
CA PRO A 47 5.26 -1.66 -9.72
C PRO A 47 5.88 -2.07 -8.37
N SER A 48 7.16 -1.74 -8.16
CA SER A 48 7.86 -2.02 -6.90
C SER A 48 7.32 -1.18 -5.74
N LEU A 49 6.90 0.06 -6.00
CA LEU A 49 6.26 0.91 -4.99
C LEU A 49 4.89 0.38 -4.59
N ASN A 50 4.07 -0.02 -5.56
CA ASN A 50 2.76 -0.64 -5.31
C ASN A 50 2.92 -1.91 -4.48
N SER A 51 3.87 -2.79 -4.86
CA SER A 51 4.17 -4.01 -4.09
C SER A 51 4.59 -3.67 -2.66
N LEU A 52 5.51 -2.73 -2.47
CA LEU A 52 6.01 -2.36 -1.14
C LEU A 52 4.86 -1.95 -0.20
N ILE A 53 4.00 -1.03 -0.62
CA ILE A 53 2.92 -0.55 0.25
C ILE A 53 1.82 -1.60 0.43
N GLY A 54 1.54 -2.40 -0.61
CA GLY A 54 0.61 -3.55 -0.53
C GLY A 54 1.07 -4.63 0.44
N ASP A 55 2.37 -4.95 0.44
CA ASP A 55 2.97 -5.93 1.34
C ASP A 55 2.94 -5.43 2.80
N ILE A 56 3.29 -4.17 3.02
CA ILE A 56 3.25 -3.56 4.37
C ILE A 56 1.84 -3.56 4.94
N THR A 57 0.82 -3.24 4.14
CA THR A 57 -0.58 -3.28 4.60
C THR A 57 -1.07 -4.69 4.86
N THR A 58 -0.62 -5.66 4.07
CA THR A 58 -0.91 -7.09 4.29
C THR A 58 -0.29 -7.60 5.59
N ILE A 59 0.97 -7.24 5.85
CA ILE A 59 1.68 -7.57 7.10
C ILE A 59 0.97 -6.93 8.28
N LEU A 60 0.66 -5.64 8.20
CA LEU A 60 -0.03 -4.92 9.27
C LEU A 60 -1.39 -5.55 9.60
N THR A 61 -2.20 -5.84 8.57
CA THR A 61 -3.50 -6.49 8.75
C THR A 61 -3.35 -7.84 9.45
N SER A 62 -2.42 -8.67 8.99
CA SER A 62 -2.17 -10.00 9.57
C SER A 62 -1.71 -9.93 11.03
N ARG A 63 -0.84 -8.96 11.36
CA ARG A 63 -0.39 -8.72 12.73
C ARG A 63 -1.52 -8.22 13.62
N LEU A 64 -2.30 -7.25 13.17
CA LEU A 64 -3.47 -6.73 13.91
C LEU A 64 -4.47 -7.84 14.19
N THR A 65 -4.80 -8.65 13.18
CA THR A 65 -5.67 -9.82 13.34
C THR A 65 -5.12 -10.77 14.41
N SER A 66 -3.85 -11.14 14.32
CA SER A 66 -3.20 -12.02 15.31
C SER A 66 -3.23 -11.43 16.72
N HIS A 67 -2.95 -10.13 16.84
CA HIS A 67 -2.99 -9.42 18.11
C HIS A 67 -4.38 -9.37 18.75
N LEU A 68 -5.44 -9.28 17.94
CA LEU A 68 -6.83 -9.31 18.40
C LEU A 68 -7.25 -10.71 18.85
N TYR A 69 -6.85 -11.76 18.13
CA TYR A 69 -7.16 -13.15 18.48
C TYR A 69 -6.42 -13.63 19.73
N ILE A 70 -5.14 -13.27 19.89
CA ILE A 70 -4.33 -13.65 21.05
C ILE A 70 -4.63 -12.74 22.25
N GLY A 71 -5.23 -11.56 22.03
CA GLY A 71 -5.63 -10.63 23.09
C GLY A 71 -4.50 -9.70 23.55
N THR A 72 -3.37 -9.65 22.84
CA THR A 72 -2.29 -8.68 23.12
C THR A 72 -2.68 -7.24 22.78
N ILE A 73 -3.63 -7.05 21.86
CA ILE A 73 -4.30 -5.76 21.64
C ILE A 73 -5.78 -5.96 21.94
N PRO A 74 -6.38 -5.14 22.83
CA PRO A 74 -7.80 -5.28 23.11
C PRO A 74 -8.62 -4.86 21.88
N PRO A 75 -9.82 -5.42 21.68
CA PRO A 75 -10.72 -5.04 20.60
C PRO A 75 -11.37 -3.67 20.91
N LYS A 76 -10.56 -2.63 21.06
CA LYS A 76 -10.94 -1.24 21.32
C LYS A 76 -9.99 -0.34 20.52
N ILE A 77 -10.52 0.79 20.04
CA ILE A 77 -9.71 1.78 19.31
C ILE A 77 -8.95 2.58 20.37
N GLN A 78 -7.83 2.03 20.82
CA GLN A 78 -6.97 2.64 21.82
C GLN A 78 -5.51 2.37 21.48
N LYS A 79 -4.63 3.30 21.85
CA LYS A 79 -3.19 3.10 21.70
C LYS A 79 -2.75 1.94 22.61
N SER A 80 -1.85 1.10 22.11
CA SER A 80 -1.14 0.09 22.89
C SER A 80 0.35 0.19 22.59
N GLU A 81 1.19 -0.27 23.50
CA GLU A 81 2.64 -0.35 23.25
C GLU A 81 2.93 -1.25 22.05
N ARG A 82 2.21 -2.38 21.95
CA ARG A 82 2.35 -3.29 20.81
C ARG A 82 2.04 -2.62 19.46
N LEU A 83 1.02 -1.77 19.41
CA LEU A 83 0.70 -1.00 18.21
C LEU A 83 1.81 0.00 17.85
N LYS A 84 2.46 0.60 18.86
CA LYS A 84 3.62 1.48 18.62
C LYS A 84 4.82 0.70 18.07
N GLU A 85 5.11 -0.47 18.66
CA GLU A 85 6.17 -1.36 18.17
C GLU A 85 5.95 -1.77 16.72
N ASP A 86 4.72 -2.14 16.36
CA ASP A 86 4.36 -2.46 14.98
C ASP A 86 4.53 -1.24 14.06
N PHE A 87 4.12 -0.05 14.50
CA PHE A 87 4.30 1.18 13.72
C PHE A 87 5.78 1.45 13.43
N PHE A 88 6.64 1.45 14.46
CA PHE A 88 8.07 1.72 14.28
C PHE A 88 8.77 0.61 13.51
N GLY A 89 8.43 -0.65 13.75
CA GLY A 89 9.00 -1.79 13.02
C GLY A 89 8.68 -1.73 11.52
N LEU A 90 7.42 -1.43 11.17
CA LEU A 90 7.02 -1.25 9.78
C LEU A 90 7.61 0.02 9.16
N LEU A 91 7.69 1.12 9.92
CA LEU A 91 8.33 2.35 9.44
C LEU A 91 9.80 2.12 9.09
N ILE A 92 10.55 1.42 9.94
CA ILE A 92 11.96 1.07 9.66
C ILE A 92 12.05 0.18 8.42
N THR A 93 11.16 -0.81 8.30
CA THR A 93 11.12 -1.69 7.12
C THR A 93 10.86 -0.89 5.85
N ILE A 94 9.89 0.02 5.86
CA ILE A 94 9.59 0.93 4.74
C ILE A 94 10.81 1.77 4.38
N LEU A 95 11.47 2.40 5.36
CA LEU A 95 12.63 3.26 5.08
C LEU A 95 13.77 2.46 4.44
N LEU A 96 14.06 1.26 4.94
CA LEU A 96 15.07 0.37 4.36
C LEU A 96 14.68 -0.08 2.95
N SER A 97 13.42 -0.43 2.72
CA SER A 97 12.89 -0.81 1.42
C SER A 97 12.90 0.32 0.40
N ILE A 98 12.62 1.56 0.82
CA ILE A 98 12.72 2.73 -0.06
C ILE A 98 14.17 2.96 -0.46
N ILE A 99 15.11 2.86 0.48
CA ILE A 99 16.54 3.00 0.19
C ILE A 99 16.99 1.94 -0.82
N SER A 100 16.62 0.67 -0.62
CA SER A 100 16.98 -0.39 -1.55
C SER A 100 16.35 -0.20 -2.93
N LEU A 101 15.08 0.21 -2.98
CA LEU A 101 14.36 0.48 -4.21
C LEU A 101 14.93 1.67 -4.99
N ILE A 102 15.38 2.74 -4.31
CA ILE A 102 16.06 3.86 -4.97
C ILE A 102 17.39 3.39 -5.56
N ILE A 103 18.20 2.65 -4.80
CA ILE A 103 19.50 2.15 -5.28
C ILE A 103 19.31 1.23 -6.49
N LEU A 104 18.37 0.28 -6.41
CA LEU A 104 18.09 -0.67 -7.49
C LEU A 104 17.44 0.01 -8.69
N GLY A 105 16.45 0.86 -8.48
CA GLY A 105 15.75 1.58 -9.54
C GLY A 105 16.70 2.47 -10.35
N TYR A 106 17.55 3.24 -9.68
CA TYR A 106 18.51 4.11 -10.36
C TYR A 106 19.63 3.34 -11.05
N SER A 107 20.16 2.29 -10.43
CA SER A 107 21.17 1.45 -11.08
C SER A 107 20.63 0.79 -12.34
N LEU A 108 19.40 0.24 -12.31
CA LEU A 108 18.73 -0.30 -13.48
C LEU A 108 18.41 0.77 -14.53
N GLY A 109 17.97 1.96 -14.11
CA GLY A 109 17.74 3.09 -15.00
C GLY A 109 19.01 3.46 -15.80
N LEU A 110 20.16 3.54 -15.12
CA LEU A 110 21.45 3.78 -15.75
C LEU A 110 21.86 2.65 -16.71
N MET A 111 21.63 1.38 -16.33
CA MET A 111 21.97 0.22 -17.18
C MET A 111 21.10 0.12 -18.44
N THR A 112 19.84 0.55 -18.36
CA THR A 112 18.87 0.49 -19.47
C THR A 112 18.88 1.74 -20.34
N GLY A 113 19.67 2.76 -19.97
CA GLY A 113 19.73 4.04 -20.69
C GLY A 113 18.49 4.91 -20.51
N ILE A 114 17.69 4.65 -19.47
CA ILE A 114 16.52 5.47 -19.15
C ILE A 114 17.00 6.84 -18.67
N GLU A 115 16.45 7.91 -19.27
CA GLU A 115 16.74 9.27 -18.83
C GLU A 115 16.20 9.53 -17.42
N ILE A 116 17.07 10.01 -16.54
CA ILE A 116 16.73 10.32 -15.15
C ILE A 116 16.59 11.83 -15.00
N VAL A 117 15.37 12.32 -15.19
CA VAL A 117 15.03 13.74 -15.06
C VAL A 117 14.80 14.10 -13.60
N ASN A 118 15.51 15.12 -13.10
CA ASN A 118 15.37 15.67 -11.75
C ASN A 118 15.36 14.59 -10.62
N PRO A 119 16.50 13.90 -10.41
CA PRO A 119 16.56 12.73 -9.55
C PRO A 119 16.18 13.00 -8.08
N ILE A 120 16.53 14.18 -7.56
CA ILE A 120 16.25 14.56 -6.17
C ILE A 120 14.74 14.74 -5.98
N LEU A 121 14.06 15.39 -6.94
CA LEU A 121 12.62 15.57 -6.91
C LEU A 121 11.88 14.23 -6.91
N ILE A 122 12.29 13.29 -7.76
CA ILE A 122 11.65 11.96 -7.84
C ILE A 122 11.82 11.20 -6.53
N VAL A 123 13.03 11.17 -5.97
CA VAL A 123 13.27 10.54 -4.66
C VAL A 123 12.40 11.16 -3.58
N PHE A 124 12.28 12.48 -3.56
CA PHE A 124 11.41 13.19 -2.62
C PHE A 124 9.95 12.79 -2.80
N ILE A 125 9.43 12.79 -4.03
CA ILE A 125 8.05 12.37 -4.37
C ILE A 125 7.78 10.94 -3.91
N ILE A 126 8.70 10.01 -4.15
CA ILE A 126 8.58 8.61 -3.73
C ILE A 126 8.46 8.51 -2.20
N ILE A 127 9.37 9.16 -1.48
CA ILE A 127 9.39 9.13 -0.01
C ILE A 127 8.09 9.70 0.56
N ILE A 128 7.66 10.88 0.10
CA ILE A 128 6.46 11.51 0.64
C ILE A 128 5.20 10.71 0.31
N THR A 129 5.13 10.09 -0.87
CA THR A 129 4.00 9.25 -1.28
C THR A 129 3.86 8.04 -0.37
N ILE A 130 4.94 7.29 -0.16
CA ILE A 130 4.92 6.07 0.65
C ILE A 130 4.69 6.39 2.12
N LEU A 131 5.30 7.45 2.67
CA LEU A 131 5.07 7.84 4.06
C LEU A 131 3.64 8.31 4.32
N LEU A 132 3.06 9.07 3.38
CA LEU A 132 1.66 9.50 3.45
C LEU A 132 0.72 8.28 3.44
N LEU A 133 0.90 7.38 2.46
CA LEU A 133 0.09 6.17 2.35
C LEU A 133 0.23 5.27 3.58
N PHE A 134 1.45 5.08 4.08
CA PHE A 134 1.69 4.30 5.28
C PHE A 134 0.94 4.88 6.48
N GLY A 135 1.04 6.20 6.72
CA GLY A 135 0.34 6.85 7.83
C GLY A 135 -1.18 6.70 7.76
N VAL A 136 -1.76 6.94 6.58
CA VAL A 136 -3.21 6.82 6.37
C VAL A 136 -3.66 5.36 6.51
N MET A 137 -2.96 4.43 5.86
CA MET A 137 -3.30 3.00 5.91
C MET A 137 -3.12 2.40 7.29
N PHE A 138 -2.12 2.84 8.06
CA PHE A 138 -1.91 2.34 9.41
C PHE A 138 -3.14 2.61 10.31
N ILE A 139 -3.63 3.85 10.27
CA ILE A 139 -4.82 4.26 11.03
C ILE A 139 -6.07 3.54 10.51
N PHE A 140 -6.25 3.52 9.18
CA PHE A 140 -7.39 2.89 8.53
C PHE A 140 -7.48 1.39 8.87
N LEU A 141 -6.38 0.65 8.76
CA LEU A 141 -6.32 -0.78 9.03
C LEU A 141 -6.50 -1.10 10.51
N PHE A 142 -5.94 -0.30 11.41
CA PHE A 142 -6.15 -0.47 12.85
C PHE A 142 -7.65 -0.36 13.21
N ILE A 143 -8.30 0.73 12.80
CA ILE A 143 -9.72 0.95 13.07
C ILE A 143 -10.57 -0.15 12.44
N SER A 144 -10.33 -0.45 11.17
CA SER A 144 -11.13 -1.42 10.43
C SER A 144 -10.96 -2.84 10.95
N SER A 145 -9.76 -3.22 11.39
CA SER A 145 -9.48 -4.54 11.97
C SER A 145 -10.26 -4.73 13.28
N VAL A 146 -10.24 -3.72 14.17
CA VAL A 146 -11.01 -3.75 15.42
C VAL A 146 -12.51 -3.86 15.14
N LEU A 147 -13.04 -3.11 14.16
CA LEU A 147 -14.46 -3.12 13.82
C LEU A 147 -14.91 -4.46 13.21
N LEU A 148 -14.12 -5.03 12.30
CA LEU A 148 -14.41 -6.34 11.69
C LEU A 148 -14.34 -7.47 12.72
N PHE A 149 -13.32 -7.45 13.57
CA PHE A 149 -13.16 -8.44 14.64
C PHE A 149 -14.35 -8.40 15.61
N LYS A 150 -14.82 -7.21 16.02
CA LYS A 150 -16.04 -7.06 16.84
C LYS A 150 -17.30 -7.62 16.18
N ARG A 151 -17.35 -7.65 14.84
CA ARG A 151 -18.46 -8.22 14.06
C ARG A 151 -18.29 -9.73 13.82
N GLY A 152 -17.30 -10.38 14.42
CA GLY A 152 -17.02 -11.81 14.24
C GLY A 152 -16.54 -12.17 12.83
N ARG A 153 -16.00 -11.20 12.10
CA ARG A 153 -15.39 -11.39 10.78
C ARG A 153 -13.88 -11.35 10.91
N ASP A 154 -13.21 -12.22 10.17
CA ASP A 154 -11.75 -12.18 10.08
C ASP A 154 -11.34 -10.95 9.27
N PRO A 155 -10.58 -9.99 9.84
CA PRO A 155 -10.11 -8.82 9.10
C PRO A 155 -9.27 -9.20 7.87
N ASN A 156 -8.55 -10.32 7.89
CA ASN A 156 -7.71 -10.75 6.77
C ASN A 156 -8.52 -11.05 5.50
N ASN A 157 -9.72 -11.64 5.65
CA ASN A 157 -10.57 -12.01 4.50
C ASN A 157 -11.10 -10.80 3.72
N PHE A 158 -11.19 -9.64 4.37
CA PHE A 158 -11.77 -8.43 3.81
C PHE A 158 -10.71 -7.36 3.53
N LEU A 159 -9.88 -7.05 4.52
CA LEU A 159 -8.98 -5.90 4.46
C LEU A 159 -7.83 -6.12 3.50
N ILE A 160 -7.21 -7.30 3.50
CA ILE A 160 -6.07 -7.59 2.61
C ILE A 160 -6.44 -7.31 1.14
N PRO A 161 -7.41 -8.02 0.53
CA PRO A 161 -7.75 -7.81 -0.89
C PRO A 161 -8.30 -6.41 -1.17
N PHE A 162 -9.02 -5.81 -0.22
CA PHE A 162 -9.52 -4.45 -0.37
C PHE A 162 -8.38 -3.43 -0.42
N THR A 163 -7.43 -3.48 0.52
CA THR A 163 -6.38 -2.49 0.62
C THR A 163 -5.32 -2.66 -0.46
N THR A 164 -5.03 -3.88 -0.94
CA THR A 164 -4.12 -4.04 -2.07
C THR A 164 -4.67 -3.33 -3.30
N SER A 165 -5.93 -3.57 -3.66
CA SER A 165 -6.55 -2.91 -4.81
C SER A 165 -6.71 -1.40 -4.62
N LEU A 166 -7.05 -0.97 -3.40
CA LEU A 166 -7.11 0.45 -3.08
C LEU A 166 -5.73 1.12 -3.28
N LEU A 167 -4.65 0.46 -2.86
CA LEU A 167 -3.30 0.97 -3.00
C LEU A 167 -2.78 0.92 -4.44
N ASP A 168 -3.19 -0.06 -5.23
CA ASP A 168 -2.92 -0.08 -6.67
C ASP A 168 -3.51 1.14 -7.38
N PHE A 169 -4.59 1.71 -6.84
CA PHE A 169 -5.18 2.97 -7.32
C PHE A 169 -4.55 4.22 -6.66
N LEU A 170 -4.42 4.23 -5.33
CA LEU A 170 -3.97 5.42 -4.60
C LEU A 170 -2.50 5.75 -4.84
N THR A 171 -1.64 4.75 -5.01
CA THR A 171 -0.20 4.96 -5.22
C THR A 171 0.08 5.75 -6.51
N PRO A 172 -0.37 5.31 -7.70
CA PRO A 172 -0.20 6.11 -8.92
C PRO A 172 -0.93 7.45 -8.85
N LEU A 173 -2.14 7.51 -8.27
CA LEU A 173 -2.89 8.76 -8.11
C LEU A 173 -2.09 9.81 -7.33
N ILE A 174 -1.62 9.49 -6.13
CA ILE A 174 -0.89 10.43 -5.27
C ILE A 174 0.45 10.80 -5.91
N LEU A 175 1.13 9.83 -6.51
CA LEU A 175 2.40 10.06 -7.19
C LEU A 175 2.23 11.06 -8.34
N ILE A 176 1.20 10.89 -9.19
CA ILE A 176 0.87 11.83 -10.27
C ILE A 176 0.51 13.22 -9.73
N ILE A 177 -0.31 13.30 -8.67
CA ILE A 177 -0.66 14.57 -8.04
C ILE A 177 0.60 15.32 -7.58
N PHE A 178 1.53 14.62 -6.92
CA PHE A 178 2.76 15.24 -6.47
C PHE A 178 3.70 15.63 -7.61
N ILE A 179 3.78 14.86 -8.69
CA ILE A 179 4.51 15.30 -9.89
C ILE A 179 3.90 16.60 -10.41
N ILE A 180 2.58 16.67 -10.61
CA ILE A 180 1.93 17.86 -11.17
C ILE A 180 2.13 19.09 -10.27
N THR A 181 2.10 18.89 -8.95
CA THR A 181 2.16 20.00 -7.98
C THR A 181 3.59 20.49 -7.72
N LEU A 182 4.59 19.62 -7.84
CA LEU A 182 5.99 19.92 -7.48
C LEU A 182 6.93 20.07 -8.70
N LYS A 183 6.41 19.88 -9.92
CA LYS A 183 7.13 20.09 -11.19
C LYS A 183 7.24 21.57 -11.53
#